data_AF-A0A6L6WI36-F1
#
_entry.id   AF-A0A6L6WI36-F1
#
_cell.length_a   1.000
_cell.length_b   1.000
_cell.length_c   1.000
_cell.angle_alpha   90.00
_cell.angle_beta   90.00
_cell.angle_gamma   90.00
#
_symmetry.space_group_name_H-M   'P 1'
#
loop_
_entity.id
_entity.type
_entity.pdbx_description
1 polymer ?
#
loop_
_entity_poly.entity_id
_entity_poly.type
_entity_poly.pdbx_seq_one_letter_code
_entity_poly.pdbx_strand_id
1 'polypeptide(L)'
;MTALTKGRNTPESVGDNRVGPLAAAERLFVGAIAMRNAAGLLVAGQTAAGLVGIGCATAETDNRLGADSDLAAPYKPGTFRYANSAAGDEVTAADIGSLAYVVDDQTVAKTNGGATRSPAGFIDNVDAQGVWVRFDEALTNAG
;
A
#
# COMPACT_ATOMS: atom_id res chain seq x y z
N MET A 1 25.14 19.25 -0.12
CA MET A 1 24.00 19.93 -0.78
C MET A 1 24.45 21.30 -1.21
N THR A 2 24.33 21.64 -2.49
CA THR A 2 24.71 22.95 -3.03
C THR A 2 23.50 23.88 -3.02
N ALA A 3 23.63 25.05 -2.41
CA ALA A 3 22.57 26.06 -2.41
C ALA A 3 22.29 26.55 -3.85
N LEU A 4 21.04 26.92 -4.14
CA LEU A 4 20.69 27.48 -5.44
C LEU A 4 21.40 28.82 -5.65
N THR A 5 22.24 28.90 -6.67
CA THR A 5 22.90 30.15 -7.10
C THR A 5 22.20 30.82 -8.29
N LYS A 6 21.18 30.17 -8.85
CA LYS A 6 20.27 30.70 -9.89
C LYS A 6 18.91 30.00 -9.83
N GLY A 7 17.90 30.60 -10.45
CA GLY A 7 16.57 30.01 -10.58
C GLY A 7 16.60 28.62 -11.22
N ARG A 8 15.78 27.70 -10.71
CA ARG A 8 15.63 26.32 -11.18
C ARG A 8 14.18 26.05 -11.52
N ASN A 9 13.92 25.45 -12.67
CA ASN A 9 12.59 24.90 -12.96
C ASN A 9 12.36 23.67 -12.07
N THR A 10 11.38 23.74 -11.18
CA THR A 10 11.03 22.62 -10.28
C THR A 10 9.77 21.96 -10.81
N PRO A 11 9.86 20.72 -11.33
CA PRO A 11 8.70 20.03 -11.85
C PRO A 11 7.75 19.66 -10.70
N GLU A 12 6.47 19.92 -10.91
CA GLU A 12 5.39 19.46 -10.04
C GLU A 12 4.84 18.14 -10.56
N SER A 13 4.55 17.20 -9.66
CA SER A 13 3.80 15.99 -10.00
C SER A 13 2.32 16.30 -9.86
N VAL A 14 1.59 16.25 -10.98
CA VAL A 14 0.14 16.54 -11.01
C VAL A 14 -0.66 15.24 -10.93
N GLY A 15 -1.67 15.23 -10.05
CA GLY A 15 -2.55 14.09 -9.81
C GLY A 15 -1.95 13.01 -8.91
N ASP A 16 -2.62 11.86 -8.85
CA ASP A 16 -2.32 10.80 -7.89
C ASP A 16 -1.58 9.60 -8.48
N ASN A 17 -1.41 9.55 -9.81
CA ASN A 17 -0.62 8.48 -10.42
C ASN A 17 0.82 8.55 -9.94
N ARG A 18 1.31 7.43 -9.41
CA ARG A 18 2.70 7.25 -9.00
C ARG A 18 3.26 6.00 -9.66
N VAL A 19 4.59 5.93 -9.73
CA VAL A 19 5.33 4.78 -10.21
C VAL A 19 6.45 4.53 -9.22
N GLY A 20 6.65 3.28 -8.82
CA GLY A 20 7.69 2.90 -7.86
C GLY A 20 8.43 1.63 -8.32
N PRO A 21 9.71 1.49 -7.96
CA PRO A 21 10.48 0.29 -8.28
C PRO A 21 9.88 -0.94 -7.59
N LEU A 22 9.71 -2.04 -8.32
CA LEU A 22 9.20 -3.31 -7.80
C LEU A 22 10.37 -4.17 -7.32
N ALA A 23 10.21 -4.86 -6.19
CA ALA A 23 11.24 -5.78 -5.70
C ALA A 23 11.39 -7.01 -6.62
N ALA A 24 12.51 -7.72 -6.50
CA ALA A 24 12.74 -9.01 -7.15
C ALA A 24 11.70 -10.03 -6.66
N ALA A 25 11.43 -11.05 -7.48
CA ALA A 25 10.51 -12.15 -7.14
C ALA A 25 9.04 -11.73 -6.88
N GLU A 26 8.68 -10.48 -7.11
CA GLU A 26 7.33 -9.95 -6.87
C GLU A 26 6.50 -9.85 -8.17
N ARG A 27 5.18 -10.05 -8.03
CA ARG A 27 4.20 -9.74 -9.07
C ARG A 27 3.07 -8.95 -8.45
N LEU A 28 2.75 -7.81 -9.04
CA LEU A 28 1.68 -6.94 -8.60
C LEU A 28 0.54 -6.99 -9.63
N PHE A 29 -0.62 -7.48 -9.22
CA PHE A 29 -1.82 -7.50 -10.06
C PHE A 29 -2.49 -6.13 -10.11
N VAL A 30 -3.25 -5.86 -11.17
CA VAL A 30 -4.13 -4.69 -11.19
C VAL A 30 -5.17 -4.80 -10.06
N GLY A 31 -5.37 -3.72 -9.31
CA GLY A 31 -6.29 -3.70 -8.16
C GLY A 31 -5.68 -4.19 -6.84
N ALA A 32 -4.49 -4.78 -6.87
CA ALA A 32 -3.84 -5.30 -5.67
C ALA A 32 -3.42 -4.19 -4.70
N ILE A 33 -3.38 -4.51 -3.42
CA ILE A 33 -2.75 -3.68 -2.39
C ILE A 33 -1.25 -3.61 -2.69
N ALA A 34 -0.77 -2.40 -2.96
CA ALA A 34 0.65 -2.12 -3.09
C ALA A 34 1.19 -1.73 -1.72
N MET A 35 2.23 -2.43 -1.28
CA MET A 35 2.96 -2.12 -0.05
C MET A 35 4.39 -1.68 -0.39
N ARG A 36 5.04 -0.95 0.52
CA ARG A 36 6.45 -0.57 0.43
C ARG A 36 7.23 -1.25 1.55
N ASN A 37 8.39 -1.81 1.19
CA ASN A 37 9.33 -2.38 2.15
C ASN A 37 10.34 -1.34 2.67
N ALA A 38 11.17 -1.73 3.65
CA ALA A 38 12.20 -0.86 4.22
C ALA A 38 13.29 -0.40 3.23
N ALA A 39 13.45 -1.11 2.10
CA ALA A 39 14.35 -0.70 1.01
C ALA A 39 13.72 0.31 0.04
N GLY A 40 12.45 0.68 0.26
CA GLY A 40 11.71 1.61 -0.59
C GLY A 40 11.08 0.97 -1.83
N LEU A 41 11.17 -0.36 -1.97
CA LEU A 41 10.66 -1.11 -3.10
C LEU A 41 9.19 -1.49 -2.88
N LEU A 42 8.45 -1.58 -3.98
CA LEU A 42 7.09 -2.07 -3.99
C LEU A 42 7.09 -3.59 -3.85
N VAL A 43 6.11 -4.08 -3.09
CA VAL A 43 5.81 -5.51 -2.91
C VAL A 43 4.29 -5.69 -2.92
N ALA A 44 3.82 -6.88 -3.28
CA ALA A 44 2.40 -7.20 -3.14
C ALA A 44 1.99 -7.24 -1.65
N GLY A 45 0.72 -6.93 -1.37
CA GLY A 45 0.13 -7.11 -0.05
C GLY A 45 0.34 -8.54 0.45
N GLN A 46 0.98 -8.68 1.61
CA GLN A 46 1.26 -9.98 2.20
C GLN A 46 1.44 -9.87 3.71
N THR A 47 1.23 -10.98 4.40
CA THR A 47 1.54 -11.07 5.84
C THR A 47 3.06 -11.06 6.04
N ALA A 48 3.59 -9.87 6.27
CA ALA A 48 4.96 -9.62 6.67
C ALA A 48 5.02 -8.39 7.58
N ALA A 49 6.10 -8.26 8.35
CA ALA A 49 6.37 -7.11 9.20
C ALA A 49 7.22 -6.05 8.47
N GLY A 50 7.10 -4.79 8.86
CA GLY A 50 7.93 -3.70 8.33
C GLY A 50 7.58 -3.26 6.92
N LEU A 51 6.37 -3.59 6.45
CA LEU A 51 5.80 -3.03 5.22
C LEU A 51 4.82 -1.90 5.57
N VAL A 52 4.53 -1.05 4.59
CA VAL A 52 3.56 0.04 4.73
C VAL A 52 2.71 0.10 3.48
N GLY A 53 1.39 0.17 3.61
CA GLY A 53 0.51 0.32 2.46
C GLY A 53 0.57 1.71 1.85
N ILE A 54 0.69 1.76 0.53
CA ILE A 54 0.90 3.01 -0.22
C ILE A 54 -0.20 3.31 -1.24
N GLY A 55 -1.03 2.32 -1.57
CA GLY A 55 -2.06 2.50 -2.58
C GLY A 55 -2.51 1.21 -3.25
N CYS A 56 -3.24 1.41 -4.34
CA CYS A 56 -3.74 0.36 -5.22
C CYS A 56 -2.95 0.36 -6.53
N ALA A 57 -2.56 -0.83 -6.98
CA ALA A 57 -1.86 -1.02 -8.24
C ALA A 57 -2.77 -0.75 -9.45
N THR A 58 -2.33 0.06 -10.41
CA THR A 58 -3.16 0.46 -11.56
C THR A 58 -2.89 -0.37 -12.83
N ALA A 59 -1.80 -1.13 -12.85
CA ALA A 59 -1.48 -2.04 -13.94
C ALA A 59 -0.79 -3.28 -13.39
N GLU A 60 -0.87 -4.38 -14.12
CA GLU A 60 -0.11 -5.58 -13.78
C GLU A 60 1.38 -5.38 -14.08
N THR A 61 2.24 -5.77 -13.15
CA THR A 61 3.71 -5.75 -13.32
C THR A 61 4.29 -7.00 -12.70
N ASP A 62 5.06 -7.76 -13.49
CA ASP A 62 5.63 -9.05 -13.08
C ASP A 62 7.16 -8.97 -13.12
N ASN A 63 7.78 -8.83 -11.94
CA ASN A 63 9.23 -8.82 -11.77
C ASN A 63 9.75 -10.11 -11.13
N ARG A 64 9.01 -11.23 -11.28
CA ARG A 64 9.38 -12.49 -10.62
C ARG A 64 10.72 -13.06 -11.05
N LEU A 65 11.17 -12.72 -12.26
CA LEU A 65 12.43 -13.19 -12.84
C LEU A 65 13.54 -12.12 -12.86
N GLY A 66 13.24 -10.91 -12.40
CA GLY A 66 14.18 -9.78 -12.38
C GLY A 66 14.81 -9.57 -11.00
N ALA A 67 15.83 -8.71 -10.98
CA ALA A 67 16.42 -8.16 -9.78
C ALA A 67 15.59 -6.99 -9.22
N ASP A 68 15.97 -6.49 -8.05
CA ASP A 68 15.33 -5.34 -7.44
C ASP A 68 15.39 -4.12 -8.35
N SER A 69 14.24 -3.46 -8.55
CA SER A 69 14.10 -2.26 -9.39
C SER A 69 14.29 -2.47 -10.90
N ASP A 70 14.35 -3.71 -11.39
CA ASP A 70 14.38 -3.99 -12.85
C ASP A 70 13.11 -3.50 -13.55
N LEU A 71 11.97 -3.60 -12.86
CA LEU A 71 10.68 -3.05 -13.29
C LEU A 71 10.14 -2.07 -12.25
N ALA A 72 9.27 -1.17 -12.72
CA ALA A 72 8.55 -0.24 -11.87
C ALA A 72 7.04 -0.40 -12.10
N ALA A 73 6.27 -0.49 -11.01
CA ALA A 73 4.83 -0.68 -11.06
C ALA A 73 4.10 0.65 -10.84
N PRO A 74 3.06 0.96 -11.64
CA PRO A 74 2.23 2.13 -11.42
C PRO A 74 1.18 1.85 -10.34
N TYR A 75 1.01 2.80 -9.42
CA TYR A 75 0.06 2.73 -8.31
C TYR A 75 -0.62 4.08 -8.07
N LYS A 76 -1.69 4.07 -7.28
CA LYS A 76 -2.42 5.26 -6.83
C LYS A 76 -2.68 5.21 -5.33
N PRO A 77 -2.30 6.24 -4.55
CA PRO A 77 -2.86 6.45 -3.22
C PRO A 77 -4.34 6.86 -3.33
N GLY A 78 -5.06 6.80 -2.22
CA GLY A 78 -6.50 7.09 -2.17
C GLY A 78 -7.29 6.05 -1.39
N THR A 79 -8.61 6.05 -1.53
CA THR A 79 -9.50 5.11 -0.84
C THR A 79 -9.99 4.05 -1.80
N PHE A 80 -9.73 2.77 -1.48
CA PHE A 80 -10.14 1.62 -2.30
C PHE A 80 -10.78 0.56 -1.42
N ARG A 81 -11.63 -0.28 -2.02
CA ARG A 81 -12.35 -1.33 -1.29
C ARG A 81 -11.67 -2.68 -1.45
N TYR A 82 -11.48 -3.37 -0.33
CA TYR A 82 -10.87 -4.70 -0.24
C TYR A 82 -11.76 -5.70 0.50
N ALA A 83 -11.43 -6.98 0.37
CA ALA A 83 -12.09 -8.03 1.11
C ALA A 83 -11.83 -7.86 2.62
N ASN A 84 -12.87 -8.15 3.40
CA ASN A 84 -12.76 -8.15 4.85
C ASN A 84 -12.29 -9.53 5.32
N SER A 85 -11.42 -9.56 6.33
CA SER A 85 -11.16 -10.78 7.07
C SER A 85 -12.42 -11.26 7.80
N ALA A 86 -12.41 -12.49 8.28
CA ALA A 86 -13.56 -13.12 8.93
C ALA A 86 -13.34 -13.32 10.43
N ALA A 87 -14.45 -13.56 11.14
CA ALA A 87 -14.45 -13.91 12.56
C ALA A 87 -13.79 -12.83 13.45
N GLY A 88 -12.84 -13.21 14.31
CA GLY A 88 -12.21 -12.28 15.26
C GLY A 88 -11.38 -11.17 14.62
N ASP A 89 -11.05 -11.30 13.34
CA ASP A 89 -10.28 -10.33 12.57
C ASP A 89 -11.14 -9.48 11.61
N GLU A 90 -12.47 -9.67 11.64
CA GLU A 90 -13.41 -8.91 10.83
C GLU A 90 -13.41 -7.43 11.23
N VAL A 91 -13.23 -6.56 10.24
CA VAL A 91 -13.33 -5.11 10.39
C VAL A 91 -14.81 -4.72 10.39
N THR A 92 -15.23 -3.98 11.41
CA THR A 92 -16.62 -3.55 11.57
C THR A 92 -16.74 -2.03 11.50
N ALA A 93 -17.98 -1.53 11.47
CA ALA A 93 -18.22 -0.09 11.52
C ALA A 93 -17.64 0.60 12.79
N ALA A 94 -17.40 -0.17 13.87
CA ALA A 94 -16.76 0.35 15.08
C ALA A 94 -15.26 0.63 14.89
N ASP A 95 -14.65 0.08 13.85
CA ASP A 95 -13.21 0.18 13.57
C ASP A 95 -12.88 1.32 12.59
N ILE A 96 -13.89 2.04 12.08
CA ILE A 96 -13.71 3.19 11.20
C ILE A 96 -12.82 4.24 11.87
N GLY A 97 -11.82 4.74 11.14
CA GLY A 97 -10.78 5.64 11.63
C GLY A 97 -9.57 4.95 12.26
N SER A 98 -9.60 3.63 12.46
CA SER A 98 -8.46 2.85 12.95
C SER A 98 -7.59 2.31 11.81
N LEU A 99 -6.40 1.80 12.14
CA LEU A 99 -5.52 1.12 11.19
C LEU A 99 -6.10 -0.24 10.78
N ALA A 100 -6.12 -0.50 9.47
CA ALA A 100 -6.30 -1.82 8.88
C ALA A 100 -4.95 -2.49 8.65
N TYR A 101 -4.88 -3.80 8.84
CA TYR A 101 -3.68 -4.61 8.61
C TYR A 101 -3.83 -5.48 7.37
N VAL A 102 -2.77 -5.63 6.60
CA VAL A 102 -2.78 -6.45 5.38
C VAL A 102 -2.73 -7.94 5.74
N VAL A 103 -3.57 -8.75 5.09
CA VAL A 103 -3.50 -10.22 5.17
C VAL A 103 -2.84 -10.77 3.92
N ASP A 104 -3.35 -10.35 2.76
CA ASP A 104 -2.88 -10.67 1.42
C ASP A 104 -3.13 -9.46 0.49
N ASP A 105 -2.95 -9.64 -0.81
CA ASP A 105 -2.99 -8.57 -1.81
C ASP A 105 -4.41 -8.05 -2.13
N GLN A 106 -5.44 -8.63 -1.53
CA GLN A 106 -6.84 -8.21 -1.70
C GLN A 106 -7.66 -8.20 -0.39
N THR A 107 -7.07 -8.57 0.75
CA THR A 107 -7.77 -8.75 2.04
C THR A 107 -7.11 -7.98 3.17
N VAL A 108 -7.95 -7.35 4.00
CA VAL A 108 -7.53 -6.59 5.19
C VAL A 108 -8.18 -7.12 6.46
N ALA A 109 -7.50 -6.95 7.60
CA ALA A 109 -7.90 -7.42 8.91
C ALA A 109 -7.84 -6.31 9.95
N LYS A 110 -8.61 -6.51 11.03
CA LYS A 110 -8.64 -5.64 12.21
C LYS A 110 -7.36 -5.69 13.04
N THR A 111 -6.71 -6.85 13.14
CA THR A 111 -5.55 -7.04 14.01
C THR A 111 -4.27 -7.31 13.24
N ASN A 112 -3.15 -6.97 13.88
CA ASN A 112 -1.81 -7.19 13.34
C ASN A 112 -1.30 -8.64 13.45
N GLY A 113 -2.16 -9.58 13.89
CA GLY A 113 -1.78 -10.99 14.04
C GLY A 113 -0.58 -11.23 14.96
N GLY A 114 -0.40 -10.41 16.01
CA GLY A 114 0.75 -10.50 16.90
C GLY A 114 2.04 -9.92 16.30
N ALA A 115 1.93 -8.78 15.59
CA ALA A 115 3.01 -8.09 14.89
C ALA A 115 3.58 -8.82 13.67
N THR A 116 2.79 -9.68 13.04
CA THR A 116 3.15 -10.38 11.79
C THR A 116 2.59 -9.70 10.54
N ARG A 117 1.54 -8.88 10.70
CA ARG A 117 0.88 -8.13 9.62
C ARG A 117 1.24 -6.66 9.68
N SER A 118 1.53 -6.10 8.52
CA SER A 118 1.86 -4.68 8.36
C SER A 118 0.62 -3.81 8.21
N PRO A 119 0.68 -2.53 8.59
CA PRO A 119 -0.42 -1.60 8.38
C PRO A 119 -0.63 -1.33 6.89
N ALA A 120 -1.85 -1.60 6.41
CA ALA A 120 -2.27 -1.31 5.05
C ALA A 120 -2.67 0.17 4.89
N GLY A 121 -3.33 0.74 5.89
CA GLY A 121 -3.84 2.11 5.84
C GLY A 121 -4.95 2.32 6.87
N PHE A 122 -5.72 3.39 6.74
CA PHE A 122 -6.83 3.69 7.65
C PHE A 122 -8.17 3.23 7.10
N ILE A 123 -9.01 2.69 7.96
CA ILE A 123 -10.37 2.29 7.61
C ILE A 123 -11.21 3.56 7.44
N ASP A 124 -11.66 3.81 6.22
CA ASP A 124 -12.49 4.97 5.88
C ASP A 124 -13.99 4.65 6.02
N ASN A 125 -14.37 3.45 5.60
CA ASN A 125 -15.75 2.97 5.69
C ASN A 125 -15.81 1.43 5.59
N VAL A 126 -16.96 0.84 5.93
CA VAL A 126 -17.25 -0.59 5.73
C VAL A 126 -18.63 -0.72 5.08
N ASP A 127 -18.73 -1.48 4.00
CA ASP A 127 -19.99 -1.80 3.33
C ASP A 127 -20.21 -3.32 3.26
N ALA A 128 -21.35 -3.74 2.72
CA ALA A 128 -21.70 -5.15 2.61
C ALA A 128 -20.77 -5.96 1.67
N GLN A 129 -19.95 -5.30 0.85
CA GLN A 129 -19.02 -5.89 -0.11
C GLN A 129 -17.57 -5.89 0.40
N GLY A 130 -17.23 -5.07 1.40
CA GLY A 130 -15.90 -5.06 1.98
C GLY A 130 -15.53 -3.80 2.77
N VAL A 131 -14.22 -3.59 2.94
CA VAL A 131 -13.64 -2.51 3.74
C VAL A 131 -13.01 -1.47 2.81
N TRP A 132 -13.39 -0.21 2.99
CA TRP A 132 -12.76 0.92 2.30
C TRP A 132 -11.53 1.36 3.10
N VAL A 133 -10.36 1.25 2.48
CA VAL A 133 -9.07 1.61 3.09
C VAL A 133 -8.49 2.82 2.39
N ARG A 134 -8.22 3.87 3.17
CA ARG A 134 -7.51 5.06 2.73
C ARG A 134 -6.01 4.85 2.89
N PHE A 135 -5.31 4.82 1.77
CA PHE A 135 -3.85 4.78 1.73
C PHE A 135 -3.27 6.18 1.80
N ASP A 136 -2.63 6.47 2.93
CA ASP A 136 -1.78 7.63 3.14
C ASP A 136 -0.50 7.13 3.81
N GLU A 137 0.56 6.97 3.02
CA GLU A 137 1.83 6.40 3.48
C GLU A 137 2.45 7.22 4.63
N ALA A 138 2.31 8.55 4.59
CA ALA A 138 2.91 9.42 5.61
C ALA A 138 2.15 9.29 6.94
N LEU A 139 0.81 9.28 6.89
CA LEU A 139 -0.01 9.10 8.08
C LEU A 139 0.12 7.68 8.64
N THR A 140 0.21 6.68 7.78
CA THR A 140 0.34 5.27 8.19
C THR A 140 1.69 5.00 8.86
N ASN A 141 2.76 5.70 8.47
CA ASN A 141 4.06 5.63 9.16
C ASN A 141 4.10 6.38 10.50
N ALA A 142 3.18 7.31 10.75
CA ALA A 142 3.17 8.14 11.94
C ALA A 142 2.36 7.55 13.11
N GLY A 143 1.45 6.62 12.82
CA GLY A 143 0.58 5.94 13.80
C GLY A 143 1.15 4.59 14.22
#